data_AF-A0A7V3I4T5-F1
#
_entry.id   AF-A0A7V3I4T5-F1
#
_cell.length_a   1.000
_cell.length_b   1.000
_cell.length_c   1.000
_cell.angle_alpha   90.00
_cell.angle_beta   90.00
_cell.angle_gamma   90.00
#
_symmetry.space_group_name_H-M   'P 1'
#
loop_
_entity.id
_entity.type
_entity.pdbx_description
1 polymer ?
#
loop_
_entity_poly.entity_id
_entity_poly.type
_entity_poly.pdbx_seq_one_letter_code
_entity_poly.pdbx_strand_id
1 'polypeptide(L)' 'MRIQILGTAAAEGWPAVFCGCATCTRARAAGGHNIRSRASVQIDDIYKIDLPPDTYYHVIR' A
#
# COMPACT_ATOMS: atom_id res chain seq x y z
N MET A 1 0.00 -22.31 1.59
CA MET A 1 -0.49 -21.18 0.78
C MET A 1 -0.96 -20.07 1.70
N ARG A 2 -0.05 -19.14 1.99
CA ARG A 2 -0.25 -17.87 2.68
C ARG A 2 -0.14 -16.76 1.66
N ILE A 3 -1.13 -15.87 1.61
CA ILE A 3 -1.13 -14.69 0.74
C ILE A 3 -1.07 -13.46 1.63
N GLN A 4 -0.03 -12.65 1.48
CA GLN A 4 0.13 -11.39 2.18
C GLN A 4 -0.04 -10.23 1.21
N ILE A 5 -1.09 -9.44 1.41
CA ILE A 5 -1.36 -8.23 0.64
C ILE A 5 -0.50 -7.11 1.20
N LEU A 6 0.51 -6.68 0.44
CA LEU A 6 1.45 -5.64 0.84
C LEU A 6 0.92 -4.24 0.50
N GLY A 7 0.11 -4.13 -0.55
CA GLY A 7 -0.54 -2.88 -0.92
C GLY A 7 -1.76 -3.11 -1.82
N THR A 8 -2.66 -2.14 -1.81
CA THR A 8 -3.94 -2.19 -2.55
C THR A 8 -4.28 -0.88 -3.26
N ALA A 9 -3.39 0.11 -3.21
CA ALA A 9 -3.60 1.36 -3.92
C ALA A 9 -3.18 1.25 -5.40
N ALA A 10 -3.72 2.15 -6.21
CA ALA A 10 -3.27 2.38 -7.58
C ALA A 10 -1.94 3.15 -7.61
N ALA A 11 -1.54 3.66 -8.78
CA ALA A 11 -0.23 4.27 -9.03
C ALA A 11 0.16 5.41 -8.07
N GLU A 12 -0.80 6.20 -7.60
CA GLU A 12 -0.56 7.37 -6.74
C GLU A 12 -0.41 7.04 -5.25
N GLY A 13 -0.60 5.77 -4.86
CA GLY A 13 -0.76 5.39 -3.46
C GLY A 13 -2.11 5.84 -2.89
N TRP A 14 -2.34 5.65 -1.60
CA TRP A 14 -3.54 6.17 -0.96
C TRP A 14 -3.25 6.55 0.50
N PRO A 15 -3.59 7.76 0.94
CA PRO A 15 -4.14 8.89 0.18
C PRO A 15 -3.19 9.42 -0.91
N ALA A 16 -3.75 9.96 -1.98
CA ALA A 16 -2.95 10.57 -3.04
C ALA A 16 -2.13 11.77 -2.53
N VAL A 17 -0.94 11.97 -3.09
CA VAL A 17 -0.01 13.03 -2.67
C VAL A 17 -0.67 14.40 -2.88
N PHE A 18 -0.68 15.23 -1.84
CA PHE A 18 -1.31 16.56 -1.80
C PHE A 18 -2.84 16.62 -2.04
N CYS A 19 -3.53 15.50 -2.26
CA CYS A 19 -4.97 15.51 -2.53
C CYS A 19 -5.80 15.98 -1.32
N GLY A 20 -6.61 17.02 -1.48
CA GLY A 20 -7.47 17.58 -0.44
C GLY A 20 -8.91 17.04 -0.42
N CYS A 21 -9.24 16.02 -1.21
CA CYS A 21 -10.61 15.51 -1.28
C CYS A 21 -11.06 14.93 0.08
N ALA A 22 -12.38 14.93 0.33
CA ALA A 22 -12.95 14.47 1.59
C ALA A 22 -12.48 13.06 1.98
N THR A 23 -12.35 12.15 1.01
CA THR A 23 -11.94 10.76 1.27
C THR A 23 -10.45 10.66 1.64
N CYS A 24 -9.56 11.38 0.94
CA CYS A 24 -8.14 11.43 1.27
C CYS A 24 -7.91 12.06 2.64
N THR A 25 -8.62 13.15 2.96
CA THR A 25 -8.55 13.81 4.26
C THR A 25 -8.97 12.87 5.40
N ARG A 26 -10.09 12.16 5.26
CA ARG A 26 -10.52 11.16 6.25
C ARG A 26 -9.50 10.03 6.41
N ALA A 27 -8.94 9.55 5.30
CA ALA A 27 -7.96 8.46 5.34
C ALA A 27 -6.65 8.87 6.02
N ARG A 28 -6.15 10.11 5.81
CA ARG A 28 -5.01 10.65 6.56
C ARG A 28 -5.30 10.73 8.06
N ALA A 29 -6.47 11.23 8.43
CA ALA A 29 -6.87 11.33 9.83
C ALA A 29 -7.00 9.96 10.52
N ALA A 30 -7.52 8.96 9.81
CA ALA A 30 -7.73 7.62 10.35
C ALA A 30 -6.44 6.78 10.44
N GLY A 31 -5.46 7.01 9.56
CA GLY A 31 -4.20 6.27 9.55
C GLY A 31 -4.38 4.75 9.37
N GLY A 32 -3.38 3.98 9.81
CA GLY A 32 -3.43 2.51 9.80
C GLY A 32 -3.73 1.93 8.41
N HIS A 33 -4.72 1.05 8.31
CA HIS A 33 -5.16 0.43 7.04
C HIS A 33 -5.73 1.43 6.00
N ASN A 34 -5.95 2.68 6.40
CA ASN A 34 -6.33 3.75 5.48
C ASN A 34 -5.14 4.40 4.78
N ILE A 35 -3.90 4.02 5.13
CA ILE A 35 -2.69 4.36 4.38
C ILE A 35 -2.25 3.12 3.61
N ARG A 36 -2.29 3.18 2.28
CA ARG A 36 -2.08 2.03 1.40
C ARG A 36 -0.98 2.35 0.41
N SER A 37 0.05 1.51 0.39
CA SER A 37 1.03 1.45 -0.70
C SER A 37 0.41 0.88 -1.97
N ARG A 38 1.13 1.05 -3.08
CA ARG A 38 0.79 0.50 -4.40
C ARG A 38 0.66 -1.02 -4.34
N ALA A 39 -0.18 -1.55 -5.24
CA ALA A 39 -0.47 -2.96 -5.36
C ALA A 39 0.80 -3.83 -5.36
N SER A 40 0.82 -4.81 -4.45
CA SER A 40 1.82 -5.88 -4.42
C SER A 40 1.37 -6.97 -3.44
N VAL A 41 1.76 -8.22 -3.72
CA VAL A 41 1.42 -9.39 -2.91
C VAL A 41 2.66 -10.27 -2.73
N GLN A 42 2.80 -10.86 -1.55
CA GLN A 42 3.76 -11.93 -1.26
C GLN A 42 2.99 -13.26 -1.09
N ILE A 43 3.47 -14.35 -1.70
CA ILE A 43 2.91 -15.69 -1.57
C ILE A 43 3.95 -16.63 -0.97
N ASP A 44 3.57 -17.29 0.13
CA ASP A 44 4.37 -18.28 0.87
C ASP A 44 5.81 -17.80 1.17
N ASP A 45 5.99 -16.49 1.32
CA ASP A 45 7.29 -15.83 1.53
C ASP A 45 8.35 -16.10 0.43
N ILE A 46 7.92 -16.66 -0.71
CA ILE A 46 8.77 -17.08 -1.84
C ILE A 46 8.55 -16.19 -3.06
N TYR A 47 7.29 -15.95 -3.40
CA TYR A 47 6.93 -15.21 -4.61
C TYR A 47 6.50 -13.80 -4.23
N LYS A 48 7.11 -12.80 -4.88
CA LYS A 48 6.65 -11.42 -4.84
C LYS A 48 6.03 -11.06 -6.18
N ILE A 49 4.76 -10.69 -6.15
CA ILE A 49 4.01 -10.20 -7.30
C ILE A 49 4.05 -8.68 -7.23
N ASP A 50 4.51 -8.07 -8.33
CA ASP A 50 4.85 -6.66 -8.49
C ASP A 50 5.98 -6.15 -7.58
N LEU A 51 6.75 -5.20 -8.13
CA LEU A 51 7.90 -4.57 -7.48
C LEU A 51 7.70 -3.04 -7.48
N PRO A 52 6.68 -2.53 -6.77
CA PRO A 52 6.41 -1.10 -6.75
C PRO A 52 7.52 -0.34 -6.03
N PRO A 53 7.61 0.99 -6.17
CA PRO A 53 8.58 1.78 -5.43
C PRO A 53 8.42 1.73 -3.90
N ASP A 54 7.30 1.20 -3.39
CA ASP A 54 7.10 0.89 -1.96
C ASP A 54 7.84 -0.38 -1.50
N THR A 55 8.49 -1.13 -2.39
CA THR A 55 9.09 -2.43 -2.05
C THR A 55 10.12 -2.33 -0.93
N TYR A 56 10.92 -1.26 -0.90
CA TYR A 56 11.83 -1.05 0.22
C TYR A 56 11.07 -0.95 1.55
N TYR A 57 9.99 -0.17 1.59
CA TYR A 57 9.12 -0.05 2.75
C TYR A 57 8.47 -1.40 3.14
N HIS A 58 8.12 -2.25 2.17
CA HIS A 58 7.57 -3.60 2.43
C HIS A 58 8.57 -4.58 3.04
N VAL A 59 9.87 -4.30 2.95
CA VAL A 59 10.93 -5.17 3.48
C VAL A 59 11.38 -4.73 4.88
N ILE A 60 11.40 -3.42 5.14
CA ILE A 60 11.94 -2.88 6.40
C ILE A 60 10.90 -2.75 7.54
N ARG A 61 9.63 -2.99 7.25
CA ARG A 61 8.52 -2.78 8.18
C ARG A 61 7.66 -4.02 8.29
#